data_AF-A0A838D972-F1
#
_entry.id   AF-A0A838D972-F1
#
_cell.length_a   1.000
_cell.length_b   1.000
_cell.length_c   1.000
_cell.angle_alpha   90.00
_cell.angle_beta   90.00
_cell.angle_gamma   90.00
#
_symmetry.space_group_name_H-M   'P 1'
#
loop_
_entity.id
_entity.type
_entity.pdbx_description
1 polymer ?
#
loop_
_entity_poly.entity_id
_entity_poly.type
_entity_poly.pdbx_seq_one_letter_code
_entity_poly.pdbx_strand_id
1 'polypeptide(L)'
;MSFFGNASGNNSKKRDKYKELTLAIKQIVLERSKYRCQECSKKLSGTNQPNFIHINGSKKDNKPENLRAVCPECYEGNAPKNNGNMFSSIKKIFSKP
;
A
#
# COMPACT_ATOMS: atom_id res chain seq x y z
N MET A 1 -9.85 19.72 -49.12
CA MET A 1 -10.17 18.43 -48.47
C MET A 1 -9.44 18.41 -47.14
N SER A 2 -10.15 18.60 -46.03
CA SER A 2 -9.54 18.73 -44.70
C SER A 2 -9.42 17.35 -44.05
N PHE A 3 -8.20 17.03 -43.61
CA PHE A 3 -7.85 15.81 -42.90
C PHE A 3 -8.32 15.92 -41.44
N PHE A 4 -9.45 15.29 -41.09
CA PHE A 4 -9.85 15.07 -39.70
C PHE A 4 -9.37 13.68 -39.27
N GLY A 5 -8.13 13.61 -38.78
CA GLY A 5 -7.71 12.53 -37.90
C GLY A 5 -8.34 12.75 -36.54
N ASN A 6 -9.33 11.91 -36.16
CA ASN A 6 -9.85 11.93 -34.81
C ASN A 6 -9.22 10.80 -33.99
N ALA A 7 -8.41 11.22 -33.03
CA ALA A 7 -7.63 10.37 -32.15
C ALA A 7 -8.49 9.70 -31.08
N SER A 8 -8.28 8.39 -30.93
CA SER A 8 -8.14 7.67 -29.66
C SER A 8 -8.90 8.22 -28.44
N GLY A 9 -10.18 7.84 -28.32
CA GLY A 9 -10.96 8.00 -27.08
C GLY A 9 -10.78 6.83 -26.12
N ASN A 10 -9.58 6.63 -25.59
CA ASN A 10 -9.32 5.63 -24.53
C ASN A 10 -10.01 6.05 -23.22
N ASN A 11 -11.22 5.55 -23.00
CA ASN A 11 -12.04 5.73 -21.79
C ASN A 11 -11.63 4.79 -20.64
N SER A 12 -10.34 4.55 -20.43
CA SER A 12 -9.82 3.66 -19.38
C SER A 12 -9.61 4.34 -18.01
N LYS A 13 -9.64 5.69 -17.94
CA LYS A 13 -9.22 6.45 -16.75
C LYS A 13 -10.24 6.55 -15.60
N LYS A 14 -11.48 6.05 -15.75
CA LYS A 14 -12.51 6.17 -14.69
C LYS A 14 -12.48 5.05 -13.64
N ARG A 15 -11.80 3.92 -13.91
CA ARG A 15 -11.77 2.78 -12.96
C ARG A 15 -10.60 2.82 -11.97
N ASP A 16 -9.58 3.64 -12.20
CA ASP A 16 -8.40 3.71 -11.32
C ASP A 16 -8.54 4.75 -10.20
N LYS A 17 -9.48 5.69 -10.32
CA LYS A 17 -9.72 6.75 -9.32
C LYS A 17 -10.12 6.23 -7.92
N TYR A 18 -10.57 4.99 -7.83
CA TYR A 18 -10.97 4.33 -6.58
C TYR A 18 -9.96 3.33 -6.04
N LYS A 19 -8.86 3.07 -6.77
CA LYS A 19 -7.77 2.19 -6.30
C LYS A 19 -6.74 2.93 -5.46
N GLU A 20 -6.60 4.25 -5.65
CA GLU A 20 -5.53 5.02 -5.05
C GLU A 20 -6.01 5.72 -3.78
N LEU A 21 -5.38 5.38 -2.65
CA LEU A 21 -5.59 6.05 -1.37
C LEU A 21 -5.22 7.54 -1.49
N THR A 22 -6.14 8.42 -1.09
CA THR A 22 -5.87 9.86 -1.05
C THR A 22 -4.78 10.16 -0.02
N LEU A 23 -3.98 11.20 -0.28
CA LEU A 23 -2.90 11.63 0.63
C LEU A 23 -3.42 11.92 2.05
N ALA A 24 -4.63 12.49 2.15
CA ALA A 24 -5.28 12.75 3.43
C ALA A 24 -5.55 11.46 4.23
N ILE A 25 -6.08 10.41 3.59
CA ILE A 25 -6.33 9.13 4.26
C ILE A 25 -5.01 8.50 4.70
N LYS A 26 -3.99 8.52 3.84
CA LYS A 26 -2.64 8.02 4.18
C LYS A 26 -2.10 8.70 5.44
N GLN A 27 -2.22 10.02 5.52
CA GLN A 27 -1.73 10.79 6.66
C GLN A 27 -2.50 10.47 7.94
N ILE A 28 -3.84 10.41 7.90
CA ILE A 28 -4.67 10.05 9.05
C ILE A 28 -4.29 8.67 9.60
N VAL A 29 -4.10 7.68 8.72
CA VAL A 29 -3.73 6.32 9.13
C VAL A 29 -2.32 6.30 9.74
N LEU A 30 -1.40 7.09 9.20
CA LEU A 30 -0.03 7.23 9.70
C LEU A 30 0.04 7.90 11.07
N GLU A 31 -0.76 8.95 11.28
CA GLU A 31 -0.88 9.64 12.56
C GLU A 31 -1.47 8.71 13.63
N ARG A 32 -2.53 7.95 13.27
CA ARG A 32 -3.11 6.92 14.14
C ARG A 32 -2.10 5.83 14.51
N SER A 33 -1.23 5.44 13.59
CA SER A 33 -0.18 4.45 13.86
C SER A 33 1.06 5.05 14.55
N LYS A 34 1.03 6.35 14.90
CA LYS A 34 2.17 7.09 15.48
C LYS A 34 3.44 6.94 14.65
N TYR A 35 3.31 6.94 13.32
CA TYR A 35 4.41 6.76 12.38
C TYR A 35 5.19 5.44 12.62
N ARG A 36 4.49 4.39 13.05
CA ARG A 36 5.06 3.06 13.25
C ARG A 36 4.29 2.00 12.47
N CYS A 37 5.00 0.95 12.08
CA CYS A 37 4.42 -0.25 11.49
C CYS A 37 3.55 -0.93 12.54
N GLN A 38 2.30 -1.24 12.19
CA GLN A 38 1.38 -1.91 13.11
C GLN A 38 1.67 -3.41 13.30
N GLU A 39 2.59 -3.99 12.52
CA GLU A 39 3.01 -5.39 12.67
C GLU A 39 4.33 -5.53 13.42
N CYS A 40 5.37 -4.84 12.98
CA CYS A 40 6.71 -4.97 13.54
C CYS A 40 7.16 -3.77 14.41
N SER A 41 6.30 -2.77 14.60
CA SER A 41 6.58 -1.54 15.37
C SER A 41 7.75 -0.68 14.86
N LYS A 42 8.31 -0.97 13.68
CA LYS A 42 9.39 -0.20 13.04
C LYS A 42 8.91 1.22 12.70
N LYS A 43 9.79 2.22 12.88
CA LYS A 43 9.50 3.61 12.56
C LYS A 43 9.38 3.83 11.04
N LEU A 44 8.26 4.40 10.60
CA LEU A 44 7.90 4.72 9.21
C LEU A 44 8.22 6.19 8.87
N SER A 45 9.41 6.64 9.24
CA SER A 45 9.86 8.03 9.08
C SER A 45 11.13 8.09 8.25
N GLY A 46 11.28 9.12 7.43
CA GLY A 46 12.46 9.33 6.58
C GLY A 46 12.51 8.33 5.43
N THR A 47 13.49 7.42 5.46
CA THR A 47 13.79 6.48 4.36
C THR A 47 12.75 5.36 4.20
N ASN A 48 12.06 4.98 5.27
CA ASN A 48 11.06 3.91 5.24
C ASN A 48 9.69 4.50 4.86
N GLN A 49 9.33 4.43 3.57
CA GLN A 49 8.01 4.86 3.13
C GLN A 49 6.93 3.93 3.70
N PRO A 50 5.86 4.48 4.30
CA PRO A 50 4.75 3.68 4.81
C PRO A 50 3.91 3.12 3.65
N ASN A 51 3.58 1.84 3.75
CA ASN A 51 2.60 1.20 2.88
C ASN A 51 1.29 0.96 3.64
N PHE A 52 0.19 0.81 2.91
CA PHE A 52 -1.14 0.68 3.48
C PHE A 52 -1.81 -0.59 2.99
N ILE A 53 -2.27 -1.43 3.92
CA ILE A 53 -2.97 -2.69 3.63
C ILE A 53 -4.41 -2.58 4.11
N HIS A 54 -5.36 -3.00 3.26
CA HIS A 54 -6.77 -3.13 3.62
C HIS A 54 -6.99 -4.39 4.45
N ILE A 55 -7.52 -4.25 5.68
CA ILE A 55 -7.78 -5.36 6.61
C ILE A 55 -8.83 -6.31 6.04
N ASN A 56 -9.90 -5.77 5.45
CA ASN A 56 -10.98 -6.55 4.83
C ASN A 56 -10.61 -7.13 3.45
N GLY A 57 -9.39 -6.86 2.92
CA GLY A 57 -8.98 -7.27 1.57
C GLY A 57 -9.72 -6.55 0.42
N SER A 58 -10.78 -5.78 0.73
CA SER A 58 -11.53 -4.97 -0.23
C SER A 58 -10.79 -3.67 -0.55
N LYS A 59 -10.32 -3.55 -1.80
CA LYS A 59 -9.65 -2.34 -2.32
C LYS A 59 -10.58 -1.12 -2.47
N LYS A 60 -11.89 -1.32 -2.29
CA LYS A 60 -12.88 -0.24 -2.39
C LYS A 60 -13.11 0.47 -1.05
N ASP A 61 -12.76 -0.18 0.04
CA ASP A 61 -13.03 0.30 1.40
C ASP A 61 -11.87 1.13 1.94
N ASN A 62 -11.76 2.37 1.47
CA ASN A 62 -10.68 3.30 1.83
C ASN A 62 -10.87 3.99 3.20
N LYS A 63 -11.68 3.42 4.09
CA LYS A 63 -11.85 3.96 5.45
C LYS A 63 -10.53 3.82 6.22
N PRO A 64 -10.09 4.84 6.98
CA PRO A 64 -8.84 4.79 7.74
C PRO A 64 -8.82 3.63 8.76
N GLU A 65 -9.98 3.23 9.26
CA GLU A 65 -10.14 2.09 10.18
C GLU A 65 -9.91 0.73 9.50
N ASN A 66 -10.16 0.64 8.19
CA ASN A 66 -9.92 -0.57 7.40
C ASN A 66 -8.49 -0.63 6.86
N LEU A 67 -7.62 0.32 7.22
CA LEU A 67 -6.27 0.43 6.68
C LEU A 67 -5.25 0.26 7.79
N ARG A 68 -4.21 -0.53 7.52
CA ARG A 68 -3.03 -0.65 8.38
C ARG A 68 -1.82 -0.02 7.73
N ALA A 69 -1.12 0.81 8.50
CA ALA A 69 0.20 1.31 8.13
C ALA A 69 1.26 0.24 8.44
N VAL A 70 1.99 -0.17 7.41
CA VAL A 70 3.04 -1.19 7.50
C VAL A 70 4.33 -0.71 6.84
N CYS A 71 5.47 -1.28 7.24
CA CYS A 71 6.74 -1.04 6.56
C CYS A 71 6.81 -1.82 5.24
N PRO A 72 7.72 -1.47 4.32
CA PRO A 72 7.91 -2.20 3.06
C PRO A 72 8.15 -3.70 3.27
N GLU A 73 8.94 -4.07 4.27
CA GLU A 73 9.24 -5.47 4.59
C GLU A 73 7.98 -6.28 4.96
N CYS A 74 7.11 -5.69 5.81
CA CYS A 74 5.83 -6.31 6.17
C CYS A 74 4.83 -6.28 5.01
N TYR A 75 4.88 -5.25 4.18
CA TYR A 75 4.01 -5.14 3.01
C TYR A 75 4.29 -6.25 2.00
N GLU A 76 5.55 -6.53 1.71
CA GLU A 76 5.96 -7.64 0.83
C GLU A 76 5.58 -9.01 1.41
N GLY A 77 5.66 -9.18 2.74
CA GLY A 77 5.26 -10.42 3.41
C GLY A 77 3.75 -10.71 3.38
N ASN A 78 2.92 -9.66 3.38
CA ASN A 78 1.45 -9.75 3.36
C ASN A 78 0.85 -9.66 1.97
N ALA A 79 1.64 -9.31 0.94
CA ALA A 79 1.18 -9.39 -0.44
C ALA A 79 0.76 -10.84 -0.73
N PRO A 80 -0.39 -11.07 -1.39
CA PRO A 80 -0.78 -12.42 -1.77
C PRO A 80 0.33 -12.97 -2.65
N LYS A 81 1.06 -13.97 -2.13
CA LYS A 81 2.11 -14.68 -2.86
C LYS A 81 1.47 -15.26 -4.11
N ASN A 82 1.59 -14.59 -5.25
CA ASN A 82 1.57 -15.30 -6.51
C ASN A 82 2.74 -16.26 -6.44
N ASN A 83 2.42 -17.55 -6.48
CA ASN A 83 3.32 -18.67 -6.17
C ASN A 83 4.38 -18.80 -7.28
N GLY A 84 5.36 -17.91 -7.28
CA GLY A 84 6.43 -17.83 -8.26
C GLY A 84 7.59 -17.02 -7.71
N ASN A 85 8.63 -17.75 -7.29
CA ASN A 85 9.98 -17.29 -6.95
C ASN A 85 10.22 -16.76 -5.52
N MET A 86 10.79 -17.68 -4.73
CA MET A 86 11.94 -17.48 -3.84
C MET A 86 12.61 -16.11 -3.94
N PHE A 87 12.70 -15.37 -2.83
CA PHE A 87 13.96 -14.87 -2.30
C PHE A 87 13.77 -14.44 -0.82
N SER A 88 14.63 -15.00 0.03
CA SER A 88 15.09 -14.59 1.37
C SER A 88 14.38 -13.40 2.07
N SER A 89 14.08 -13.46 3.37
CA SER A 89 15.15 -13.54 4.35
C SER A 89 14.65 -13.89 5.76
N ILE A 90 15.30 -14.92 6.29
CA ILE A 90 15.69 -15.09 7.70
C ILE A 90 15.81 -13.76 8.45
N LYS A 91 14.95 -13.56 9.45
CA LYS A 91 15.27 -12.86 10.71
C LYS A 91 14.20 -13.14 11.79
N LYS A 92 14.05 -14.42 12.13
CA LYS A 92 13.59 -14.82 13.47
C LYS A 92 14.82 -15.16 14.32
N ILE A 93 15.64 -14.16 14.66
CA ILE A 93 16.76 -14.35 15.60
C ILE A 93 16.92 -13.08 16.44
N PHE A 94 16.93 -13.30 17.77
CA PHE A 94 17.37 -12.45 18.88
C PHE A 94 16.37 -11.39 19.43
N SER A 95 15.80 -11.62 20.63
CA SER A 95 16.35 -11.30 21.98
C SER A 95 16.03 -9.85 22.36
N LYS A 96 15.63 -9.42 23.56
CA LYS A 96 15.56 -9.88 24.98
C LYS A 96 15.03 -8.60 25.75
N PRO A 97 14.65 -8.54 27.05
CA PRO A 97 14.91 -9.40 28.19
C PRO A 97 13.76 -10.19 28.80
#